data_AF-A0A847STA8-F1
#
_entry.id   AF-A0A847STA8-F1
#
_cell.length_a   1.000
_cell.length_b   1.000
_cell.length_c   1.000
_cell.angle_alpha   90.00
_cell.angle_beta   90.00
_cell.angle_gamma   90.00
#
_symmetry.space_group_name_H-M   'P 1'
#
loop_
_entity.id
_entity.type
_entity.pdbx_description
1 polymer ?
#
loop_
_entity_poly.entity_id
_entity_poly.type
_entity_poly.pdbx_seq_one_letter_code
_entity_poly.pdbx_strand_id
1 'polypeptide(L)'
;MKKILLMTISFLTTDLFGQTPESLGFDNNPVLSKQESVFLNSLSKDQHKIFDFTNKKIAFVTGNTGNELLTKTDFFRICVKPYTDKGSQPQVSFISLTKEEQEKSGGYDALVLAWVKLFTAKQKRNIIEKLETEKK
;
A
#
# COMPACT_ATOMS: atom_id res chain seq x y z
N MET A 1 -10.05 54.49 17.25
CA MET A 1 -9.91 53.76 15.96
C MET A 1 -8.44 53.46 15.71
N LYS A 2 -8.00 52.20 15.86
CA LYS A 2 -6.96 51.58 15.03
C LYS A 2 -6.87 50.10 15.41
N LYS A 3 -7.28 49.27 14.47
CA LYS A 3 -7.15 47.81 14.51
C LYS A 3 -5.67 47.48 14.30
N ILE A 4 -5.09 46.62 15.13
CA ILE A 4 -3.87 45.89 14.75
C ILE A 4 -4.29 44.43 14.66
N LEU A 5 -4.51 44.04 13.40
CA LEU A 5 -4.81 42.69 12.96
C LEU A 5 -3.50 41.89 13.05
N LEU A 6 -3.37 41.01 14.04
CA LEU A 6 -2.29 40.02 14.06
C LEU A 6 -2.68 38.88 13.10
N MET A 7 -2.15 38.94 11.88
CA MET A 7 -2.29 37.89 10.88
C MET A 7 -1.21 36.85 11.17
N THR A 8 -1.54 35.79 11.91
CA THR A 8 -0.63 34.67 12.15
C THR A 8 -0.48 33.88 10.85
N ILE A 9 0.71 33.98 10.26
CA ILE A 9 1.19 33.17 9.16
C ILE A 9 1.37 31.74 9.69
N SER A 10 0.42 30.85 9.39
CA SER A 10 0.63 29.41 9.53
C SER A 10 1.60 28.98 8.44
N PHE A 11 2.82 28.62 8.84
CA PHE A 11 3.81 27.98 7.97
C PHE A 11 3.19 26.73 7.32
N LEU A 12 3.15 26.71 5.99
CA LEU A 12 2.95 25.51 5.20
C LEU A 12 4.11 24.55 5.48
N THR A 13 3.83 23.38 6.06
CA THR A 13 4.69 22.21 5.86
C THR A 13 4.19 21.49 4.61
N THR A 14 4.66 21.91 3.44
CA THR A 14 4.64 21.00 2.30
C THR A 14 5.74 19.98 2.56
N ASP A 15 5.37 18.81 3.07
CA ASP A 15 6.27 17.65 3.07
C ASP A 15 6.58 17.32 1.61
N LEU A 16 7.67 17.90 1.11
CA LEU A 16 8.25 17.57 -0.17
C LEU A 16 8.77 16.14 -0.06
N PHE A 17 7.91 15.17 -0.40
CA PHE A 17 8.22 13.74 -0.40
C PHE A 17 9.26 13.41 -1.49
N GLY A 18 10.50 13.81 -1.27
CA GLY A 18 11.67 13.24 -1.93
C GLY A 18 12.04 11.92 -1.26
N GLN A 19 11.18 10.91 -1.34
CA GLN A 19 11.59 9.55 -0.97
C GLN A 19 12.38 8.96 -2.13
N THR A 20 13.66 8.72 -1.93
CA THR A 20 14.52 8.04 -2.89
C THR A 20 13.92 6.66 -3.21
N PRO A 21 13.58 6.34 -4.46
CA PRO A 21 12.99 5.05 -4.86
C PRO A 21 13.86 3.82 -4.57
N GLU A 22 15.12 4.03 -4.20
CA GLU A 22 16.11 2.96 -4.05
C GLU A 22 15.82 2.01 -2.90
N SER A 23 15.13 2.45 -1.85
CA SER A 23 14.90 1.63 -0.65
C SER A 23 13.58 0.86 -0.62
N LEU A 24 12.72 1.03 -1.64
CA LEU A 24 11.45 0.30 -1.73
C LEU A 24 11.66 -1.12 -2.27
N GLY A 25 11.09 -2.12 -1.58
CA GLY A 25 11.12 -3.52 -2.01
C GLY A 25 12.48 -4.21 -1.87
N PHE A 26 13.28 -3.81 -0.88
CA PHE A 26 14.62 -4.37 -0.64
C PHE A 26 14.60 -5.86 -0.29
N ASP A 27 13.55 -6.32 0.38
CA ASP A 27 13.37 -7.72 0.78
C ASP A 27 11.95 -8.22 0.50
N ASN A 28 11.74 -9.51 0.79
CA ASN A 28 10.44 -10.18 0.70
C ASN A 28 9.77 -10.39 2.08
N ASN A 29 10.19 -9.65 3.10
CA ASN A 29 9.47 -9.68 4.37
C ASN A 29 8.07 -9.09 4.16
N PRO A 30 6.99 -9.82 4.47
CA PRO A 30 5.64 -9.32 4.26
C PRO A 30 5.29 -8.15 5.18
N VAL A 31 6.02 -7.93 6.28
CA VAL A 31 5.90 -6.72 7.10
C VAL A 31 6.58 -5.56 6.39
N LEU A 32 5.85 -4.46 6.22
CA LEU A 32 6.36 -3.26 5.59
C LEU A 32 7.42 -2.58 6.45
N SER A 33 8.49 -2.13 5.79
CA SER A 33 9.42 -1.17 6.38
C SER A 33 8.77 0.21 6.51
N LYS A 34 9.40 1.08 7.31
CA LYS A 34 8.94 2.46 7.49
C LYS A 34 8.74 3.21 6.16
N GLN A 35 9.68 3.09 5.23
CA GLN A 35 9.61 3.80 3.95
C GLN A 35 8.50 3.24 3.05
N GLU A 36 8.35 1.92 3.01
CA GLU A 36 7.27 1.26 2.27
C GLU A 36 5.88 1.64 2.83
N SER A 37 5.73 1.68 4.16
CA SER A 37 4.51 2.15 4.82
C SER A 37 4.19 3.60 4.46
N VAL A 38 5.18 4.48 4.49
CA VAL A 38 4.98 5.90 4.16
C VAL A 38 4.58 6.08 2.70
N PHE A 39 5.22 5.35 1.77
CA PHE A 39 4.85 5.34 0.36
C PHE A 39 3.41 4.83 0.13
N LEU A 40 3.03 3.69 0.72
CA LEU A 40 1.67 3.17 0.55
C LEU A 40 0.63 4.09 1.19
N ASN A 41 0.94 4.69 2.34
CA ASN A 41 0.09 5.69 2.98
C ASN A 41 -0.09 6.95 2.11
N SER A 42 0.92 7.38 1.35
CA SER A 42 0.73 8.51 0.42
C SER A 42 -0.26 8.16 -0.69
N LEU A 43 -0.22 6.93 -1.21
CA LEU A 43 -1.21 6.45 -2.19
C LEU A 43 -2.62 6.30 -1.58
N SER A 44 -2.73 5.98 -0.29
CA SER A 44 -4.03 5.85 0.39
C SER A 44 -4.74 7.18 0.63
N LYS A 45 -3.98 8.23 0.94
CA LYS A 45 -4.52 9.58 1.09
C LYS A 45 -5.18 10.04 -0.21
N ASP A 46 -4.55 9.74 -1.34
CA ASP A 46 -5.09 10.04 -2.67
C ASP A 46 -6.37 9.24 -2.98
N GLN A 47 -6.58 8.10 -2.31
CA GLN A 47 -7.78 7.25 -2.44
C GLN A 47 -8.87 7.55 -1.39
N HIS A 48 -8.70 8.57 -0.55
CA HIS A 48 -9.62 8.91 0.55
C HIS A 48 -9.94 7.74 1.52
N LYS A 49 -9.02 6.78 1.64
CA LYS A 49 -9.20 5.62 2.53
C LYS A 49 -8.40 5.81 3.82
N ILE A 50 -9.03 5.52 4.95
CA ILE A 50 -8.42 5.58 6.29
C ILE A 50 -7.87 4.19 6.63
N PHE A 51 -6.69 3.87 6.12
CA PHE A 51 -5.93 2.69 6.54
C PHE A 51 -4.47 3.09 6.69
N ASP A 52 -3.88 2.77 7.83
CA ASP A 52 -2.46 3.04 8.11
C ASP A 52 -1.64 1.78 7.87
N PHE A 53 -0.73 1.87 6.90
CA PHE A 53 0.21 0.81 6.52
C PHE A 53 1.41 0.66 7.46
N THR A 54 1.53 1.48 8.50
CA THR A 54 2.65 1.43 9.45
C THR A 54 2.73 0.07 10.17
N ASN A 55 3.87 -0.62 10.04
CA ASN A 55 4.15 -1.94 10.62
C ASN A 55 3.12 -3.03 10.25
N LYS A 56 2.47 -2.90 9.10
CA LYS A 56 1.47 -3.86 8.63
C LYS A 56 2.10 -4.98 7.82
N LYS A 57 1.54 -6.18 7.96
CA LYS A 57 1.86 -7.35 7.14
C LYS A 57 0.95 -7.35 5.91
N ILE A 58 1.53 -7.19 4.73
CA ILE A 58 0.79 -6.93 3.48
C ILE A 58 1.06 -8.00 2.44
N ALA A 59 -0.01 -8.49 1.81
CA ALA A 59 0.10 -9.34 0.65
C ALA A 59 -0.13 -8.52 -0.63
N PHE A 60 0.69 -8.76 -1.64
CA PHE A 60 0.59 -8.10 -2.93
C PHE A 60 -0.06 -9.03 -3.94
N VAL A 61 -1.10 -8.54 -4.59
CA VAL A 61 -1.93 -9.30 -5.53
C VAL A 61 -1.87 -8.63 -6.89
N THR A 62 -1.75 -9.43 -7.94
CA THR A 62 -1.70 -8.95 -9.32
C THR A 62 -2.56 -9.77 -10.27
N GLY A 63 -2.47 -9.42 -11.55
CA GLY A 63 -3.17 -10.05 -12.65
C GLY A 63 -4.55 -9.45 -12.84
N ASN A 64 -5.04 -9.50 -14.08
CA ASN A 64 -6.30 -8.85 -14.46
C ASN A 64 -7.50 -9.26 -13.58
N THR A 65 -7.48 -10.51 -13.07
CA THR A 65 -8.50 -11.07 -12.19
C THR A 65 -8.11 -11.11 -10.71
N GLY A 66 -6.92 -10.64 -10.33
CA GLY A 66 -6.48 -10.60 -8.93
C GLY A 66 -6.33 -11.97 -8.26
N ASN A 67 -5.84 -12.97 -8.98
CA ASN A 67 -5.66 -14.33 -8.47
C ASN A 67 -4.19 -14.70 -8.24
N GLU A 68 -3.25 -13.80 -8.53
CA GLU A 68 -1.82 -14.06 -8.45
C GLU A 68 -1.22 -13.27 -7.29
N LEU A 69 -0.31 -13.90 -6.54
CA LEU A 69 0.48 -13.24 -5.50
C LEU A 69 1.79 -12.74 -6.11
N LEU A 70 2.24 -11.59 -5.66
CA LEU A 70 3.57 -11.06 -5.92
C LEU A 70 4.39 -11.06 -4.64
N THR A 71 5.69 -11.29 -4.78
CA THR A 71 6.64 -10.96 -3.73
C THR A 71 6.69 -9.44 -3.54
N LYS A 72 7.07 -8.99 -2.34
CA LYS A 72 7.18 -7.54 -2.05
C LYS A 72 8.19 -6.87 -2.99
N THR A 73 9.35 -7.49 -3.21
CA THR A 73 10.36 -7.00 -4.15
C THR A 73 9.80 -6.90 -5.57
N ASP A 74 9.05 -7.90 -6.04
CA ASP A 74 8.46 -7.88 -7.39
C ASP A 74 7.41 -6.79 -7.55
N PHE A 75 6.54 -6.62 -6.55
CA PHE A 75 5.55 -5.56 -6.53
C PHE A 75 6.22 -4.18 -6.70
N PHE A 76 7.21 -3.86 -5.89
CA PHE A 76 7.87 -2.55 -6.00
C PHE A 76 8.64 -2.43 -7.32
N ARG A 77 9.36 -3.46 -7.74
CA ARG A 77 10.16 -3.45 -8.97
C ARG A 77 9.32 -3.31 -10.24
N ILE A 78 8.20 -4.02 -10.33
CA ILE A 78 7.42 -4.17 -11.57
C ILE A 78 6.22 -3.23 -11.59
N CYS A 79 5.56 -3.03 -10.45
CA CYS A 79 4.31 -2.27 -10.37
C CYS A 79 4.50 -0.83 -9.88
N VAL A 80 5.61 -0.51 -9.18
CA VAL A 80 5.84 0.83 -8.61
C VAL A 80 6.93 1.60 -9.37
N LYS A 81 8.17 1.11 -9.37
CA LYS A 81 9.34 1.81 -9.92
C LYS A 81 9.13 2.34 -11.35
N PRO A 82 8.58 1.56 -12.31
CA PRO A 82 8.41 2.03 -13.68
C PRO A 82 7.49 3.25 -13.84
N TYR A 83 6.60 3.49 -12.86
CA TYR A 83 5.71 4.65 -12.84
C TYR A 83 6.36 5.82 -12.09
N THR A 84 6.92 5.56 -10.91
CA THR A 84 7.54 6.61 -10.08
C THR A 84 8.74 7.24 -10.76
N ASP A 85 9.55 6.44 -11.49
CA ASP A 85 10.71 6.92 -12.23
C ASP A 85 10.32 7.84 -13.39
N LYS A 86 9.07 7.73 -13.87
CA LYS A 86 8.47 8.59 -14.90
C LYS A 86 7.65 9.74 -14.31
N GLY A 87 7.70 9.95 -12.99
CA GLY A 87 6.88 10.94 -12.29
C GLY A 87 5.37 10.66 -12.34
N SER A 88 4.98 9.41 -12.62
CA SER A 88 3.58 8.98 -12.70
C SER A 88 3.20 8.16 -11.47
N GLN A 89 1.91 8.13 -11.13
CA GLN A 89 1.41 7.29 -10.04
C GLN A 89 1.15 5.85 -10.51
N PRO A 90 1.57 4.84 -9.74
CA PRO A 90 1.24 3.45 -10.04
C PRO A 90 -0.26 3.18 -9.83
N GLN A 91 -0.83 2.32 -10.67
CA GLN A 91 -2.22 1.89 -10.55
C GLN A 91 -2.35 0.75 -9.54
N VAL A 92 -2.56 1.14 -8.29
CA VAL A 92 -2.70 0.24 -7.14
C VAL A 92 -3.91 0.63 -6.32
N SER A 93 -4.56 -0.36 -5.73
CA SER A 93 -5.62 -0.17 -4.74
C SER A 93 -5.41 -1.13 -3.58
N PHE A 94 -6.19 -1.02 -2.52
CA PHE A 94 -6.07 -1.93 -1.39
C PHE A 94 -7.40 -2.20 -0.68
N ILE A 95 -7.40 -3.31 0.06
CA ILE A 95 -8.51 -3.80 0.86
C ILE A 95 -7.98 -4.29 2.21
N SER A 96 -8.46 -3.69 3.31
CA SER A 96 -8.18 -4.16 4.66
C SER A 96 -8.87 -5.49 4.94
N LEU A 97 -8.20 -6.39 5.65
CA LEU A 97 -8.75 -7.67 6.07
C LEU A 97 -9.47 -7.54 7.42
N THR A 98 -10.59 -8.26 7.59
CA THR A 98 -11.26 -8.40 8.89
C THR A 98 -10.41 -9.26 9.82
N LYS A 99 -10.66 -9.24 11.13
CA LYS A 99 -9.91 -10.08 12.08
C LYS A 99 -9.92 -11.57 11.70
N GLU A 100 -11.07 -12.08 11.30
CA GLU A 100 -11.23 -13.48 10.84
C GLU A 100 -10.37 -13.77 9.60
N GLU A 101 -10.32 -12.85 8.64
CA GLU A 101 -9.50 -12.97 7.43
C GLU A 101 -8.00 -12.83 7.73
N GLN A 102 -7.62 -11.95 8.67
CA GLN A 102 -6.25 -11.82 9.15
C GLN A 102 -5.79 -13.14 9.76
N GLU A 103 -6.57 -13.73 10.65
CA GLU A 103 -6.24 -15.02 11.28
C GLU A 103 -6.09 -16.14 10.24
N LYS A 104 -7.03 -16.26 9.30
CA LYS A 104 -7.00 -17.29 8.25
C LYS A 104 -5.81 -17.11 7.29
N SER A 105 -5.49 -15.88 6.92
CA SER A 105 -4.36 -15.59 6.00
C SER A 105 -2.99 -15.74 6.64
N GLY A 106 -2.88 -16.05 7.94
CA GLY A 106 -1.58 -16.09 8.63
C GLY A 106 -1.09 -14.72 9.09
N GLY A 107 -2.02 -13.83 9.42
CA GLY A 107 -1.80 -12.53 10.06
C GLY A 107 -1.60 -11.36 9.11
N TYR A 108 -2.02 -11.46 7.84
CA TYR A 108 -1.94 -10.32 6.92
C TYR A 108 -3.02 -9.29 7.23
N ASP A 109 -2.67 -8.02 7.33
CA ASP A 109 -3.59 -6.93 7.67
C ASP A 109 -4.40 -6.42 6.47
N ALA A 110 -3.81 -6.45 5.27
CA ALA A 110 -4.46 -5.98 4.04
C ALA A 110 -3.89 -6.62 2.78
N LEU A 111 -4.66 -6.53 1.70
CA LEU A 111 -4.24 -6.88 0.34
C LEU A 111 -4.02 -5.60 -0.46
N VAL A 112 -2.85 -5.48 -1.10
CA VAL A 112 -2.56 -4.45 -2.09
C VAL A 112 -2.71 -5.05 -3.48
N LEU A 113 -3.55 -4.45 -4.31
CA LEU A 113 -3.94 -4.93 -5.62
C LEU A 113 -3.28 -4.07 -6.71
N ALA A 114 -2.40 -4.67 -7.52
CA ALA A 114 -1.77 -4.05 -8.67
C ALA A 114 -2.38 -4.57 -9.98
N TRP A 115 -2.78 -3.67 -10.88
CA TRP A 115 -3.33 -4.03 -12.21
C TRP A 115 -4.53 -5.01 -12.18
N VAL A 116 -5.26 -5.04 -11.07
CA VAL A 116 -6.46 -5.86 -10.91
C VAL A 116 -7.68 -5.05 -11.35
N LYS A 117 -8.42 -5.54 -12.36
CA LYS A 117 -9.65 -4.88 -12.82
C LYS A 117 -10.90 -5.37 -12.09
N LEU A 118 -10.93 -6.66 -11.77
CA LEU A 118 -12.06 -7.29 -11.10
C LEU A 118 -11.57 -8.06 -9.87
N PHE A 119 -11.97 -7.58 -8.69
CA PHE A 119 -11.68 -8.25 -7.42
C PHE A 119 -12.96 -8.44 -6.62
N THR A 120 -13.55 -9.63 -6.70
CA THR A 120 -14.78 -9.99 -5.98
C THR A 120 -14.46 -10.72 -4.68
N ALA A 121 -15.48 -10.95 -3.85
CA ALA A 121 -15.38 -11.76 -2.64
C ALA A 121 -14.81 -13.17 -2.90
N LYS A 122 -15.06 -13.75 -4.09
CA LYS A 122 -14.49 -15.04 -4.48
C LYS A 122 -12.97 -14.97 -4.63
N GLN A 123 -12.44 -13.96 -5.33
CA GLN A 123 -10.99 -13.82 -5.49
C GLN A 123 -10.31 -13.47 -4.17
N LYS A 124 -10.93 -12.62 -3.36
CA LYS A 124 -10.45 -12.35 -1.99
C LYS A 124 -10.29 -13.64 -1.19
N ARG A 125 -11.30 -14.51 -1.20
CA ARG A 125 -11.25 -15.82 -0.51
C ARG A 125 -10.14 -16.71 -1.04
N ASN A 126 -10.00 -16.82 -2.36
CA ASN A 126 -8.95 -17.62 -2.98
C ASN A 126 -7.55 -17.13 -2.58
N ILE A 127 -7.33 -15.81 -2.54
CA ILE A 127 -6.05 -15.23 -2.10
C ILE A 127 -5.80 -15.56 -0.63
N ILE A 128 -6.78 -15.40 0.25
CA ILE A 128 -6.66 -15.74 1.67
C ILE A 128 -6.30 -17.22 1.85
N GLU A 129 -6.93 -18.12 1.10
CA GLU A 129 -6.64 -19.56 1.13
C GLU A 129 -5.22 -19.88 0.63
N LYS A 130 -4.73 -19.18 -0.40
CA LYS A 130 -3.33 -19.31 -0.83
C LYS A 130 -2.35 -18.88 0.26
N LEU A 131 -2.59 -17.73 0.89
CA LEU A 131 -1.75 -17.24 1.99
C LEU A 131 -1.75 -18.17 3.20
N GLU A 132 -2.88 -18.83 3.48
CA GLU A 132 -2.99 -19.86 4.51
C GLU A 132 -2.07 -21.07 4.20
N THR A 133 -2.00 -21.49 2.94
CA THR A 133 -1.15 -22.63 2.53
C THR A 133 0.34 -22.33 2.61
N GLU A 134 0.76 -21.08 2.38
CA GLU A 134 2.15 -20.63 2.50
C GLU A 134 2.66 -20.55 3.95
N LYS A 135 1.78 -20.74 4.95
CA LYS A 135 2.14 -20.79 6.38
C LYS A 135 2.88 -22.07 6.78
N LYS A 136 2.75 -23.15 5.99
CA LYS A 136 3.32 -24.47 6.26
C LYS A 136 4.72 -24.62 5.69
#